data_AF-A0ABC8QRK8-F1
#
_entry.id   AF-A0ABC8QRK8-F1
#
_cell.length_a   1.000
_cell.length_b   1.000
_cell.length_c   1.000
_cell.angle_alpha   90.00
_cell.angle_beta   90.00
_cell.angle_gamma   90.00
#
_symmetry.space_group_name_H-M   'P 1'
#
loop_
_entity.id
_entity.type
_entity.pdbx_description
1 polymer ?
#
loop_
_entity_poly.entity_id
_entity_poly.type
_entity_poly.pdbx_seq_one_letter_code
_entity_poly.pdbx_strand_id
1 'polypeptide(L)'
;MAERYKLAEFSQPYLDSGLVMVVSVKPDSKNERFLFLKAFTTKMWVLMATISISVGFVVWFIEHVNNNPEYRTSFPHQIGEMLWFSITVLSFSQRESIKNNLSRVVLATWLFVIVIVSACFTAVLSSMMTVQRLQASEIDIEYLQRTNATVGCDGNSFIKGYLVNVLNFKQENIKSINSINDYPENFQREEIKAAFFVDPHAKVFLATYCDGYTKAGDSFKLGGFGFVFQKGSPLVTDISEAILKVIQSGEINTLEKQMLSFSNCSSSVGISDDPSLGYEPFSGLFLISGGISSAALLITIARLLKRRQPITGFIQASLISTRVCRWASLLLILCYARFGCQFFRESFNRRTKDQMNVSDAQEANLMGIELARNHNI
;
A
#
# COMPACT_ATOMS: atom_id res chain seq x y z
N MET A 1 -12.94 35.58 -36.96
CA MET A 1 -11.72 36.37 -37.26
C MET A 1 -11.95 37.35 -38.40
N ALA A 2 -12.48 36.92 -39.56
CA ALA A 2 -12.73 37.77 -40.72
C ALA A 2 -13.54 39.05 -40.43
N GLU A 3 -14.57 38.98 -39.57
CA GLU A 3 -15.34 40.17 -39.18
C GLU A 3 -14.52 41.19 -38.39
N ARG A 4 -13.65 40.72 -37.47
CA ARG A 4 -12.77 41.60 -36.68
C ARG A 4 -11.74 42.29 -37.56
N TYR A 5 -11.26 41.61 -38.61
CA TYR A 5 -10.31 42.16 -39.59
C TYR A 5 -10.89 43.32 -40.41
N LYS A 6 -12.23 43.44 -40.50
CA LYS A 6 -12.87 44.60 -41.12
C LYS A 6 -12.67 45.88 -40.31
N LEU A 7 -12.58 45.76 -38.99
CA LEU A 7 -12.56 46.86 -38.02
C LEU A 7 -11.14 47.22 -37.55
N ALA A 8 -10.25 46.24 -37.45
CA ALA A 8 -8.90 46.40 -36.94
C ALA A 8 -7.89 45.59 -37.76
N GLU A 9 -6.63 45.99 -37.66
CA GLU A 9 -5.51 45.30 -38.30
C GLU A 9 -4.72 44.52 -37.25
N PHE A 10 -4.18 43.38 -37.63
CA PHE A 10 -3.53 42.44 -36.71
C PHE A 10 -2.09 42.19 -37.16
N SER A 11 -1.17 42.06 -36.21
CA SER A 11 0.18 41.59 -36.51
C SER A 11 0.19 40.13 -36.96
N GLN A 12 1.34 39.67 -37.45
CA GLN A 12 1.63 38.24 -37.49
C GLN A 12 1.38 37.58 -36.13
N PRO A 13 0.85 36.36 -36.09
CA PRO A 13 0.55 35.68 -34.84
C PRO A 13 1.84 35.30 -34.11
N TYR A 14 1.90 35.59 -32.81
CA TYR A 14 3.03 35.23 -31.96
C TYR A 14 2.80 33.89 -31.21
N LEU A 15 1.56 33.42 -31.16
CA LEU A 15 1.18 32.10 -30.64
C LEU A 15 0.11 31.48 -31.54
N ASP A 16 0.21 30.18 -31.79
CA ASP A 16 -0.84 29.43 -32.49
C ASP A 16 -2.10 29.32 -31.63
N SER A 17 -3.27 29.56 -32.23
CA SER A 17 -4.56 29.35 -31.61
C SER A 17 -5.15 28.03 -32.14
N GLY A 18 -4.76 26.94 -31.50
CA GLY A 18 -5.43 25.65 -31.65
C GLY A 18 -6.69 25.58 -30.78
N LEU A 19 -7.74 24.90 -31.21
CA LEU A 19 -8.77 24.37 -30.29
C LEU A 19 -8.34 22.98 -29.86
N VAL A 20 -8.32 22.76 -28.55
CA VAL A 20 -7.88 21.52 -27.92
C VAL A 20 -8.98 21.04 -27.00
N MET A 21 -9.23 19.74 -27.04
CA MET A 21 -10.11 19.08 -26.09
C MET A 21 -9.28 18.51 -24.94
N VAL A 22 -9.75 18.74 -23.72
CA VAL A 22 -9.18 18.23 -22.48
C VAL A 22 -10.21 17.35 -21.79
N VAL A 23 -9.76 16.19 -21.33
CA VAL A 23 -10.62 15.19 -20.65
C VAL A 23 -10.03 14.85 -19.29
N SER A 24 -10.90 14.47 -18.36
CA SER A 24 -10.46 13.94 -17.07
C SER A 24 -9.96 12.50 -17.25
N VAL A 25 -8.70 12.25 -16.93
CA VAL A 25 -8.14 10.91 -16.78
C VAL A 25 -8.53 10.46 -15.38
N LYS A 26 -9.54 9.61 -15.27
CA LYS A 26 -9.83 8.95 -13.98
C LYS A 26 -8.77 7.88 -13.75
N PRO A 27 -7.87 8.02 -12.76
CA PRO A 27 -7.09 6.87 -12.33
C PRO A 27 -8.09 5.88 -11.73
N ASP A 28 -8.17 4.68 -12.29
CA ASP A 28 -8.95 3.58 -11.76
C ASP A 28 -8.24 3.05 -10.49
N SER A 29 -8.13 3.90 -9.47
CA SER A 29 -7.30 3.73 -8.27
C SER A 29 -7.65 2.48 -7.45
N LYS A 30 -8.84 1.93 -7.64
CA LYS A 30 -9.28 0.69 -6.97
C LYS A 30 -8.79 -0.57 -7.70
N ASN A 31 -8.45 -0.50 -8.99
CA ASN A 31 -8.06 -1.65 -9.81
C ASN A 31 -6.55 -1.76 -10.07
N GLU A 32 -5.75 -0.77 -9.69
CA GLU A 32 -4.32 -0.76 -9.99
C GLU A 32 -3.49 -1.66 -9.06
N ARG A 33 -3.91 -1.88 -7.80
CA ARG A 33 -3.15 -2.70 -6.82
C ARG A 33 -2.95 -4.17 -7.23
N PHE A 34 -3.82 -4.68 -8.10
CA PHE A 34 -3.79 -6.04 -8.62
C PHE A 34 -3.81 -6.06 -10.16
N LEU A 35 -3.23 -5.04 -10.79
CA LEU A 35 -3.18 -4.94 -12.25
C LEU A 35 -2.59 -6.20 -12.90
N PHE A 36 -1.61 -6.83 -12.25
CA PHE A 36 -0.99 -8.08 -12.71
C PHE A 36 -1.96 -9.27 -12.77
N LEU A 37 -2.96 -9.35 -11.89
CA LEU A 37 -3.98 -10.42 -11.94
C LEU A 37 -4.93 -10.23 -13.12
N LYS A 38 -5.11 -8.99 -13.58
CA LYS A 38 -5.98 -8.65 -14.73
C LYS A 38 -5.38 -9.05 -16.07
N ALA A 39 -4.06 -9.30 -16.14
CA ALA A 39 -3.40 -9.77 -17.35
C ALA A 39 -3.98 -11.10 -17.88
N PHE A 40 -4.51 -11.95 -16.98
CA PHE A 40 -5.23 -13.16 -17.35
C PHE A 40 -6.63 -13.20 -16.73
N THR A 41 -7.60 -13.73 -17.49
CA THR A 41 -8.96 -13.93 -16.97
C THR A 41 -8.95 -14.98 -15.86
N THR A 42 -9.84 -14.86 -14.87
CA THR A 42 -9.98 -15.82 -13.76
C THR A 42 -10.11 -17.27 -14.23
N LYS A 43 -10.79 -17.50 -15.37
CA LYS A 43 -10.89 -18.81 -16.02
C LYS A 43 -9.53 -19.38 -16.41
N MET A 44 -8.62 -18.55 -16.92
CA MET A 44 -7.27 -18.95 -17.32
C MET A 44 -6.43 -19.34 -16.10
N TRP A 45 -6.53 -18.60 -14.99
CA TRP A 45 -5.87 -18.94 -13.73
C TRP A 45 -6.31 -20.30 -13.18
N VAL A 46 -7.62 -20.56 -13.17
CA VAL A 46 -8.17 -21.86 -12.74
C VAL A 46 -7.73 -22.99 -13.66
N LEU A 47 -7.71 -22.76 -14.98
CA LEU A 47 -7.24 -23.74 -15.95
C LEU A 47 -5.77 -24.09 -15.74
N MET A 48 -4.90 -23.07 -15.57
CA MET A 48 -3.48 -23.26 -15.29
C MET A 48 -3.24 -24.03 -14.00
N ALA A 49 -3.96 -23.71 -12.92
CA ALA A 49 -3.88 -24.44 -11.66
C ALA A 49 -4.32 -25.92 -11.84
N THR A 50 -5.42 -26.14 -12.56
CA THR A 50 -5.97 -27.48 -12.81
C THR A 50 -5.01 -28.35 -13.63
N ILE A 51 -4.43 -27.80 -14.71
CA ILE A 51 -3.46 -28.52 -15.54
C ILE A 51 -2.17 -28.78 -14.75
N SER A 52 -1.68 -27.81 -13.98
CA SER A 52 -0.49 -27.99 -13.14
C SER A 52 -0.66 -29.15 -12.15
N ILE A 53 -1.80 -29.22 -11.45
CA ILE A 53 -2.13 -30.30 -10.53
C ILE A 53 -2.20 -31.64 -11.27
N SER A 54 -2.81 -31.65 -12.46
CA SER A 54 -2.93 -32.86 -13.28
C SER A 54 -1.57 -33.39 -13.73
N VAL A 55 -0.66 -32.52 -14.18
CA VAL A 55 0.71 -32.90 -14.56
C VAL A 55 1.49 -33.39 -13.34
N GLY A 56 1.37 -32.71 -12.19
CA GLY A 56 1.97 -33.15 -10.92
C GLY A 56 1.49 -34.56 -10.53
N PHE A 57 0.19 -34.83 -10.68
CA PHE A 57 -0.39 -36.16 -10.44
C PHE A 57 0.13 -37.22 -11.41
N VAL A 58 0.25 -36.92 -12.71
CA VAL A 58 0.79 -37.84 -13.72
C VAL A 58 2.26 -38.17 -13.45
N VAL A 59 3.08 -37.17 -13.14
CA VAL A 59 4.48 -37.38 -12.78
C VAL A 59 4.58 -38.23 -11.52
N TRP A 60 3.80 -37.91 -10.48
CA TRP A 60 3.74 -38.71 -9.27
C TRP A 60 3.34 -40.16 -9.55
N PHE A 61 2.31 -40.39 -10.37
CA PHE A 61 1.83 -41.74 -10.70
C PHE A 61 2.93 -42.55 -11.41
N ILE A 62 3.62 -41.94 -12.38
CA ILE A 62 4.72 -42.57 -13.12
C ILE A 62 5.89 -42.95 -12.19
N GLU A 63 6.25 -42.05 -11.27
CA GLU A 63 7.36 -42.25 -10.35
C GLU A 63 7.01 -43.26 -9.23
N HIS A 64 5.74 -43.27 -8.79
CA HIS A 64 5.24 -44.22 -7.80
C HIS A 64 5.19 -45.65 -8.35
N VAL A 65 4.76 -45.85 -9.60
CA VAL A 65 4.72 -47.17 -10.24
C VAL A 65 6.12 -47.74 -10.44
N ASN A 66 7.11 -46.88 -10.70
CA ASN A 66 8.50 -47.29 -10.96
C ASN A 66 9.39 -47.38 -9.71
N ASN A 67 8.79 -47.44 -8.51
CA ASN A 67 9.45 -47.83 -7.25
C ASN A 67 10.64 -46.93 -6.83
N ASN A 68 10.52 -45.61 -6.99
CA ASN A 68 11.56 -44.71 -6.52
C ASN A 68 11.56 -44.53 -4.99
N PRO A 69 12.72 -44.72 -4.31
CA PRO A 69 12.80 -44.75 -2.84
C PRO A 69 12.60 -43.38 -2.17
N GLU A 70 12.65 -42.28 -2.94
CA GLU A 70 12.52 -40.90 -2.44
C GLU A 70 11.05 -40.49 -2.22
N TYR A 71 10.09 -41.17 -2.84
CA TYR A 71 8.64 -40.87 -2.75
C TYR A 71 7.91 -41.66 -1.65
N ARG A 72 8.64 -42.34 -0.76
CA ARG A 72 8.13 -43.34 0.18
C ARG A 72 7.83 -42.80 1.59
N THR A 73 7.34 -41.57 1.71
CA THR A 73 6.96 -40.95 3.00
C THR A 73 5.44 -40.76 3.13
N SER A 74 4.94 -40.69 4.37
CA SER A 74 3.51 -40.74 4.76
C SER A 74 2.59 -39.74 4.01
N PHE A 75 1.36 -40.17 3.69
CA PHE A 75 0.31 -39.44 2.92
C PHE A 75 0.16 -37.92 3.19
N PRO A 76 0.18 -37.40 4.45
CA PRO A 76 0.05 -35.95 4.68
C PRO A 76 1.33 -35.16 4.31
N HIS A 77 2.50 -35.80 4.30
CA HIS A 77 3.75 -35.18 3.86
C HIS A 77 3.85 -35.15 2.33
N GLN A 78 3.33 -36.19 1.66
CA GLN A 78 3.27 -36.29 0.20
C GLN A 78 2.50 -35.14 -0.46
N ILE A 79 1.35 -34.74 0.09
CA ILE A 79 0.56 -33.62 -0.48
C ILE A 79 1.33 -32.29 -0.37
N GLY A 80 2.08 -32.09 0.73
CA GLY A 80 2.92 -30.91 0.91
C GLY A 80 4.08 -30.86 -0.08
N GLU A 81 4.76 -31.98 -0.29
CA GLU A 81 5.84 -32.11 -1.28
C GLU A 81 5.32 -32.02 -2.73
N MET A 82 4.11 -32.52 -3.03
CA MET A 82 3.46 -32.39 -4.34
C MET A 82 3.07 -30.94 -4.68
N LEU A 83 2.53 -30.22 -3.70
CA LEU A 83 2.22 -28.79 -3.83
C LEU A 83 3.50 -27.97 -3.97
N TRP A 84 4.54 -28.31 -3.22
CA TRP A 84 5.86 -27.68 -3.32
C TRP A 84 6.53 -27.96 -4.67
N PHE A 85 6.47 -29.20 -5.18
CA PHE A 85 6.93 -29.60 -6.50
C PHE A 85 6.22 -28.83 -7.62
N SER A 86 4.90 -28.64 -7.49
CA SER A 86 4.13 -27.84 -8.44
C SER A 86 4.59 -26.37 -8.48
N ILE A 87 4.97 -25.81 -7.32
CA ILE A 87 5.50 -24.44 -7.19
C ILE A 87 6.92 -24.32 -7.74
N THR A 88 7.79 -25.31 -7.51
CA THR A 88 9.19 -25.28 -7.99
C THR A 88 9.28 -25.46 -9.51
N VAL A 89 8.39 -26.26 -10.09
CA VAL A 89 8.24 -26.41 -11.56
C VAL A 89 7.77 -25.10 -12.21
N LEU A 90 6.82 -24.39 -11.58
CA LEU A 90 6.39 -23.07 -12.06
C LEU A 90 7.48 -21.99 -11.92
N SER A 91 8.39 -22.13 -10.96
CA SER A 91 9.44 -21.16 -10.66
C SER A 91 10.78 -21.44 -11.36
N PHE A 92 10.81 -22.37 -12.34
CA PHE A 92 12.04 -22.85 -13.01
C PHE A 92 13.13 -23.37 -12.05
N SER A 93 12.78 -23.65 -10.79
CA SER A 93 13.71 -24.07 -9.75
C SER A 93 13.65 -25.59 -9.59
N GLN A 94 14.00 -26.33 -10.66
CA GLN A 94 14.07 -27.78 -10.56
C GLN A 94 15.29 -28.21 -9.75
N ARG A 95 15.06 -28.72 -8.54
CA ARG A 95 16.11 -29.26 -7.66
C ARG A 95 16.15 -30.79 -7.59
N GLU A 96 15.18 -31.49 -8.17
CA GLU A 96 15.06 -32.95 -8.04
C GLU A 96 15.45 -33.71 -9.31
N SER A 97 16.27 -34.73 -9.14
CA SER A 97 16.77 -35.60 -10.22
C SER A 97 15.76 -36.70 -10.54
N ILE A 98 14.75 -36.36 -11.34
CA ILE A 98 13.78 -37.32 -11.88
C ILE A 98 14.52 -38.43 -12.62
N LYS A 99 14.28 -39.70 -12.24
CA LYS A 99 15.05 -40.85 -12.76
C LYS A 99 14.46 -41.47 -14.03
N ASN A 100 13.14 -41.38 -14.23
CA ASN A 100 12.49 -41.99 -15.39
C ASN A 100 12.48 -41.07 -16.62
N ASN A 101 12.70 -41.63 -17.81
CA ASN A 101 12.68 -40.89 -19.07
C ASN A 101 11.27 -40.41 -19.45
N LEU A 102 10.22 -41.16 -19.10
CA LEU A 102 8.83 -40.77 -19.43
C LEU A 102 8.35 -39.56 -18.64
N SER A 103 8.65 -39.49 -17.34
CA SER A 103 8.33 -38.33 -16.50
C SER A 103 9.14 -37.09 -16.91
N ARG A 104 10.40 -37.27 -17.36
CA ARG A 104 11.19 -36.19 -17.96
C ARG A 104 10.55 -35.62 -19.23
N VAL A 105 10.01 -36.47 -20.10
CA VAL A 105 9.32 -36.00 -21.32
C VAL A 105 8.06 -35.22 -20.96
N VAL A 106 7.20 -35.78 -20.09
CA VAL A 106 5.96 -35.10 -19.63
C VAL A 106 6.28 -33.74 -19.00
N LEU A 107 7.31 -33.71 -18.15
CA LEU A 107 7.73 -32.47 -17.51
C LEU A 107 8.35 -31.49 -18.51
N ALA A 108 9.19 -31.93 -19.44
CA ALA A 108 9.80 -31.07 -20.45
C ALA A 108 8.72 -30.41 -21.34
N THR A 109 7.69 -31.16 -21.74
CA THR A 109 6.55 -30.61 -22.47
C THR A 109 5.78 -29.59 -21.63
N TRP A 110 5.57 -29.85 -20.34
CA TRP A 110 4.88 -28.90 -19.46
C TRP A 110 5.69 -27.62 -19.21
N LEU A 111 7.00 -27.74 -19.00
CA LEU A 111 7.91 -26.59 -18.88
C LEU A 111 7.88 -25.73 -20.15
N PHE A 112 7.85 -26.35 -21.33
CA PHE A 112 7.72 -25.62 -22.59
C PHE A 112 6.42 -24.81 -22.65
N VAL A 113 5.29 -25.36 -22.18
CA VAL A 113 4.02 -24.64 -22.09
C VAL A 113 4.13 -23.46 -21.12
N ILE A 114 4.71 -23.65 -19.93
CA ILE A 114 4.90 -22.58 -18.94
C ILE A 114 5.76 -21.44 -19.50
N VAL A 115 6.82 -21.74 -20.25
CA VAL A 115 7.67 -20.72 -20.90
C VAL A 115 6.84 -19.86 -21.84
N ILE A 116 6.03 -20.46 -22.71
CA ILE A 116 5.19 -19.72 -23.67
C ILE A 116 4.16 -18.87 -22.92
N VAL A 117 3.47 -19.45 -21.93
CA VAL A 117 2.46 -18.72 -21.14
C VAL A 117 3.09 -17.55 -20.38
N SER A 118 4.30 -17.70 -19.84
CA SER A 118 5.03 -16.64 -19.14
C SER A 118 5.47 -15.51 -20.09
N ALA A 119 5.88 -15.86 -21.31
CA ALA A 119 6.18 -14.87 -22.34
C ALA A 119 4.93 -14.08 -22.75
N CYS A 120 3.80 -14.75 -22.98
CA CYS A 120 2.53 -14.10 -23.26
C CYS A 120 2.04 -13.23 -22.09
N PHE A 121 2.19 -13.71 -20.85
CA PHE A 121 1.87 -12.93 -19.65
C PHE A 121 2.65 -11.62 -19.62
N THR A 122 3.96 -11.69 -19.86
CA THR A 122 4.84 -10.51 -19.89
C THR A 122 4.43 -9.54 -20.99
N ALA A 123 4.09 -10.04 -22.19
CA ALA A 123 3.62 -9.22 -23.31
C ALA A 123 2.29 -8.51 -23.01
N VAL A 124 1.31 -9.23 -22.46
CA VAL A 124 0.00 -8.66 -22.10
C VAL A 124 0.16 -7.63 -20.97
N LEU A 125 0.95 -7.95 -19.95
CA LEU A 125 1.22 -7.02 -18.85
C LEU A 125 1.89 -5.73 -19.35
N SER A 126 2.88 -5.86 -20.25
CA SER A 126 3.54 -4.72 -20.89
C SER A 126 2.53 -3.88 -21.69
N SER A 127 1.67 -4.51 -22.49
CA SER A 127 0.62 -3.81 -23.24
C SER A 127 -0.36 -3.08 -22.32
N MET A 128 -0.80 -3.70 -21.21
CA MET A 128 -1.71 -3.06 -20.26
C MET A 128 -1.09 -1.82 -19.59
N MET A 129 0.20 -1.87 -19.26
CA MET A 129 0.94 -0.71 -18.75
C MET A 129 1.04 0.42 -19.78
N THR A 130 1.00 0.10 -21.08
CA THR A 130 0.99 1.09 -22.16
C THR A 130 -0.43 1.64 -22.45
N VAL A 131 -1.48 0.80 -22.36
CA VAL A 131 -2.86 1.16 -22.76
C VAL A 131 -3.52 2.20 -21.85
N GLN A 132 -3.16 2.26 -20.56
CA GLN A 132 -3.70 3.32 -19.66
C GLN A 132 -3.37 4.74 -20.15
N ARG A 133 -2.29 4.91 -20.92
CA ARG A 133 -1.94 6.19 -21.57
C ARG A 133 -2.79 6.46 -22.82
N LEU A 134 -3.31 5.42 -23.46
CA LEU A 134 -4.07 5.50 -24.71
C LEU A 134 -5.57 5.72 -24.52
N GLN A 135 -6.16 5.33 -23.38
CA GLN A 135 -7.61 5.52 -23.14
C GLN A 135 -8.04 6.99 -23.18
N ALA A 136 -7.16 7.90 -22.77
CA ALA A 136 -7.45 9.32 -22.91
C ALA A 136 -7.49 9.79 -24.38
N SER A 137 -6.84 9.06 -25.29
CA SER A 137 -6.90 9.30 -26.73
C SER A 137 -8.17 8.73 -27.38
N GLU A 138 -8.91 7.83 -26.72
CA GLU A 138 -10.13 7.20 -27.27
C GLU A 138 -11.36 8.13 -27.20
N ILE A 139 -11.36 9.08 -26.24
CA ILE A 139 -12.42 10.09 -26.18
C ILE A 139 -12.19 11.08 -27.33
N ASP A 140 -12.94 10.89 -28.41
CA ASP A 140 -12.94 11.76 -29.57
C ASP A 140 -14.28 12.49 -29.74
N ILE A 141 -14.33 13.47 -30.62
CA ILE A 141 -15.52 14.26 -30.92
C ILE A 141 -16.68 13.38 -31.38
N GLU A 142 -16.41 12.37 -32.23
CA GLU A 142 -17.43 11.43 -32.68
C GLU A 142 -18.06 10.65 -31.51
N TYR A 143 -17.23 10.25 -30.53
CA TYR A 143 -17.70 9.58 -29.32
C TYR A 143 -18.61 10.49 -28.49
N LEU A 144 -18.22 11.75 -28.30
CA LEU A 144 -19.00 12.74 -27.55
C LEU A 144 -20.34 13.04 -28.24
N GLN A 145 -20.35 13.12 -29.58
CA GLN A 145 -21.57 13.31 -30.37
C GLN A 145 -22.50 12.09 -30.26
N ARG A 146 -21.96 10.88 -30.43
CA ARG A 146 -22.74 9.62 -30.36
C ARG A 146 -23.36 9.40 -28.98
N THR A 147 -22.63 9.75 -27.93
CA THR A 147 -23.10 9.59 -26.54
C THR A 147 -23.93 10.76 -26.04
N ASN A 148 -24.12 11.80 -26.87
CA ASN A 148 -24.81 13.04 -26.51
C ASN A 148 -24.25 13.64 -25.20
N ALA A 149 -22.92 13.59 -25.05
CA ALA A 149 -22.22 13.99 -23.84
C ALA A 149 -22.17 15.53 -23.70
N THR A 150 -22.27 16.00 -22.45
CA THR A 150 -22.12 17.42 -22.12
C THR A 150 -20.65 17.83 -22.17
N VAL A 151 -20.36 18.95 -22.83
CA VAL A 151 -19.02 19.50 -23.00
C VAL A 151 -18.94 20.91 -22.41
N GLY A 152 -17.81 21.25 -21.79
CA GLY A 152 -17.56 22.56 -21.20
C GLY A 152 -16.78 23.48 -22.14
N CYS A 153 -17.13 24.76 -22.19
CA CYS A 153 -16.27 25.78 -22.78
C CYS A 153 -16.50 27.15 -22.12
N ASP A 154 -15.59 28.10 -22.37
CA ASP A 154 -15.82 29.49 -22.00
C ASP A 154 -17.04 30.05 -22.74
N GLY A 155 -18.03 30.53 -21.97
CA GLY A 155 -19.32 31.01 -22.49
C GLY A 155 -19.22 32.25 -23.36
N ASN A 156 -18.21 33.09 -23.14
CA ASN A 156 -17.97 34.32 -23.89
C ASN A 156 -17.00 34.13 -25.07
N SER A 157 -16.60 32.88 -25.33
CA SER A 157 -15.61 32.56 -26.35
C SER A 157 -16.23 32.21 -27.70
N PHE A 158 -15.45 32.44 -28.77
CA PHE A 158 -15.79 31.98 -30.13
C PHE A 158 -15.94 30.45 -30.22
N ILE A 159 -15.38 29.72 -29.23
CA ILE A 159 -15.45 28.26 -29.13
C ILE A 159 -16.89 27.78 -29.20
N LYS A 160 -17.83 28.41 -28.47
CA LYS A 160 -19.24 27.99 -28.48
C LYS A 160 -19.85 28.03 -29.88
N GLY A 161 -19.57 29.08 -30.64
CA GLY A 161 -20.00 29.19 -32.03
C GLY A 161 -19.37 28.14 -32.93
N TYR A 162 -18.09 27.82 -32.72
CA TYR A 162 -17.39 26.78 -33.47
C TYR A 162 -17.94 25.37 -33.15
N LEU A 163 -18.18 25.07 -31.87
CA LEU A 163 -18.75 23.80 -31.43
C LEU A 163 -20.13 23.55 -32.05
N VAL A 164 -20.98 24.56 -32.12
CA VAL A 164 -22.33 24.44 -32.71
C VAL A 164 -22.28 24.40 -34.23
N ASN A 165 -21.60 25.36 -34.86
CA ASN A 165 -21.71 25.56 -36.32
C ASN A 165 -20.78 24.66 -37.14
N VAL A 166 -19.66 24.21 -36.58
CA VAL A 166 -18.64 23.41 -37.30
C VAL A 166 -18.61 21.99 -36.77
N LEU A 167 -18.56 21.82 -35.45
CA LEU A 167 -18.54 20.50 -34.82
C LEU A 167 -19.94 19.94 -34.53
N ASN A 168 -21.02 20.62 -34.94
CA ASN A 168 -22.41 20.16 -34.84
C ASN A 168 -22.85 19.67 -33.44
N PHE A 169 -22.29 20.24 -32.37
CA PHE A 169 -22.76 19.97 -31.02
C PHE A 169 -24.09 20.67 -30.77
N LYS A 170 -25.01 19.97 -30.08
CA LYS A 170 -26.26 20.58 -29.64
C LYS A 170 -25.98 21.64 -28.58
N GLN A 171 -26.65 22.78 -28.70
CA GLN A 171 -26.45 23.91 -27.77
C GLN A 171 -26.79 23.55 -26.31
N GLU A 172 -27.74 22.64 -26.09
CA GLU A 172 -28.12 22.11 -24.76
C GLU A 172 -27.01 21.29 -24.09
N ASN A 173 -26.11 20.69 -24.87
CA ASN A 173 -24.98 19.90 -24.36
C ASN A 173 -23.72 20.74 -24.13
N ILE A 174 -23.77 22.05 -24.41
CA ILE A 174 -22.61 22.94 -24.23
C ILE A 174 -22.80 23.75 -22.96
N LYS A 175 -22.04 23.39 -21.93
CA LYS A 175 -22.03 24.10 -20.65
C LYS A 175 -21.03 25.25 -20.69
N SER A 176 -21.52 26.46 -20.41
CA SER A 176 -20.69 27.66 -20.32
C SER A 176 -20.05 27.74 -18.92
N ILE A 177 -18.71 27.79 -18.88
CA ILE A 177 -17.90 27.85 -17.66
C ILE A 177 -17.01 29.09 -17.74
N ASN A 178 -17.18 30.04 -16.82
CA ASN A 178 -16.57 31.37 -16.92
C ASN A 178 -15.14 31.42 -16.38
N SER A 179 -14.79 30.57 -15.41
CA SER A 179 -13.48 30.54 -14.77
C SER A 179 -12.76 29.24 -15.05
N ILE A 180 -11.45 29.33 -15.30
CA ILE A 180 -10.57 28.17 -15.45
C ILE A 180 -10.56 27.29 -14.19
N ASN A 181 -10.81 27.89 -13.02
CA ASN A 181 -10.81 27.20 -11.73
C ASN A 181 -12.09 26.39 -11.46
N ASP A 182 -13.15 26.61 -12.24
CA ASP A 182 -14.43 25.92 -12.04
C ASP A 182 -14.47 24.59 -12.81
N TYR A 183 -13.58 24.40 -13.81
CA TYR A 183 -13.53 23.18 -14.61
C TYR A 183 -13.32 21.90 -13.78
N PRO A 184 -12.39 21.85 -12.80
CA PRO A 184 -12.20 20.65 -11.99
C PRO A 184 -13.46 20.21 -11.25
N GLU A 185 -14.23 21.13 -10.68
CA GLU A 185 -15.48 20.81 -9.99
C GLU A 185 -16.53 20.25 -10.97
N ASN A 186 -16.64 20.82 -12.17
CA ASN A 186 -17.55 20.34 -13.20
C ASN A 186 -17.17 18.93 -13.70
N PHE A 187 -15.87 18.63 -13.82
CA PHE A 187 -15.38 17.29 -14.15
C PHE A 187 -15.68 16.29 -13.02
N GLN A 188 -15.46 16.68 -11.76
CA GLN A 188 -15.71 15.82 -10.59
C GLN A 188 -17.20 15.49 -10.41
N ARG A 189 -18.09 16.45 -10.66
CA ARG A 189 -19.54 16.26 -10.61
C ARG A 189 -20.11 15.51 -11.81
N GLU A 190 -19.26 15.15 -12.78
CA GLU A 190 -19.63 14.57 -14.08
C GLU A 190 -20.63 15.43 -14.89
N GLU A 191 -20.66 16.74 -14.62
CA GLU A 191 -21.50 17.67 -15.36
C GLU A 191 -20.95 17.94 -16.77
N ILE A 192 -19.65 17.72 -16.97
CA ILE A 192 -18.98 17.72 -18.27
C ILE A 192 -18.15 16.45 -18.43
N LYS A 193 -18.11 15.89 -19.64
CA LYS A 193 -17.22 14.77 -20.00
C LYS A 193 -15.91 15.24 -20.64
N ALA A 194 -15.95 16.38 -21.33
CA ALA A 194 -14.80 17.00 -21.97
C ALA A 194 -14.90 18.53 -21.86
N ALA A 195 -13.76 19.21 -21.92
CA ALA A 195 -13.67 20.66 -21.97
C ALA A 195 -12.89 21.11 -23.21
N PHE A 196 -13.36 22.16 -23.86
CA PHE A 196 -12.70 22.74 -25.03
C PHE A 196 -12.02 24.06 -24.67
N PHE A 197 -10.73 24.14 -24.94
CA PHE A 197 -9.87 25.27 -24.66
C PHE A 197 -9.14 25.72 -25.92
N VAL A 198 -8.74 26.99 -25.97
CA VAL A 198 -7.69 27.41 -26.91
C VAL A 198 -6.35 26.87 -26.39
N ASP A 199 -5.45 26.44 -27.26
CA ASP A 199 -4.22 25.71 -26.89
C ASP A 199 -3.39 26.39 -25.78
N PRO A 200 -3.13 27.71 -25.80
CA PRO A 200 -2.41 28.36 -24.70
C PRO A 200 -3.15 28.26 -23.36
N HIS A 201 -4.49 28.37 -23.35
CA HIS A 201 -5.29 28.22 -22.13
C HIS A 201 -5.28 26.76 -21.66
N ALA A 202 -5.29 25.80 -22.58
CA ALA A 202 -5.17 24.38 -22.25
C ALA A 202 -3.82 24.09 -21.58
N LYS A 203 -2.73 24.67 -22.10
CA LYS A 203 -1.37 24.54 -21.51
C LYS A 203 -1.31 25.09 -20.08
N VAL A 204 -1.89 26.26 -19.84
CA VAL A 204 -1.99 26.84 -18.49
C VAL A 204 -2.85 25.97 -17.58
N PHE A 205 -4.00 25.47 -18.06
CA PHE A 205 -4.87 24.58 -17.29
C PHE A 205 -4.13 23.30 -16.86
N LEU A 206 -3.49 22.62 -17.80
CA LEU A 206 -2.75 21.38 -17.54
C LEU A 206 -1.53 21.61 -16.66
N ALA A 207 -0.87 22.77 -16.76
CA ALA A 207 0.23 23.13 -15.88
C ALA A 207 -0.26 23.46 -14.46
N THR A 208 -1.46 24.05 -14.32
CA THR A 208 -2.06 24.36 -13.00
C THR A 208 -2.60 23.10 -12.32
N TYR A 209 -3.21 22.20 -13.10
CA TYR A 209 -3.82 20.94 -12.65
C TYR A 209 -3.07 19.75 -13.27
N CYS A 210 -1.87 19.46 -12.75
CA CYS A 210 -0.96 18.47 -13.34
C CYS A 210 -1.49 17.04 -13.36
N ASP A 211 -2.36 16.68 -12.41
CA ASP A 211 -2.87 15.33 -12.28
C ASP A 211 -4.35 15.24 -12.67
N GLY A 212 -4.71 14.14 -13.34
CA GLY A 212 -6.10 13.79 -13.63
C GLY A 212 -6.69 14.42 -14.89
N TYR A 213 -5.92 15.15 -15.70
CA TYR A 213 -6.37 15.72 -16.97
C TYR A 213 -5.35 15.53 -18.07
N THR A 214 -5.81 15.39 -19.31
CA THR A 214 -4.92 15.34 -20.48
C THR A 214 -5.63 15.84 -21.74
N LYS A 215 -4.84 16.17 -22.76
CA LYS A 215 -5.34 16.50 -24.11
C LYS A 215 -5.85 15.22 -24.79
N ALA A 216 -6.99 15.32 -25.46
CA ALA A 216 -7.62 14.22 -26.18
C ALA A 216 -8.04 14.67 -27.59
N GLY A 217 -8.04 13.72 -28.53
CA GLY A 217 -8.39 13.97 -29.92
C GLY A 217 -7.42 14.91 -30.67
N ASP A 218 -7.81 15.26 -31.89
CA ASP A 218 -7.04 16.15 -32.74
C ASP A 218 -7.19 17.62 -32.32
N SER A 219 -6.12 18.39 -32.51
CA SER A 219 -6.16 19.84 -32.34
C SER A 219 -6.61 20.54 -33.62
N PHE A 220 -7.59 21.44 -33.52
CA PHE A 220 -8.08 22.21 -34.67
C PHE A 220 -7.29 23.49 -34.80
N LYS A 221 -6.63 23.72 -35.94
CA LYS A 221 -5.90 24.97 -36.18
C LYS A 221 -6.89 26.09 -36.51
N LEU A 222 -7.03 27.07 -35.61
CA LEU A 222 -7.99 28.18 -35.73
C LEU A 222 -7.34 29.57 -35.86
N GLY A 223 -6.07 29.60 -36.32
CA GLY A 223 -5.30 30.81 -36.56
C GLY A 223 -4.23 31.03 -35.48
N GLY A 224 -4.08 32.28 -35.04
CA GLY A 224 -3.17 32.62 -33.95
C GLY A 224 -3.54 33.89 -33.18
N PHE A 225 -2.89 34.07 -32.03
CA PHE A 225 -2.94 35.30 -31.25
C PHE A 225 -1.99 36.32 -31.87
N GLY A 226 -2.51 37.50 -32.19
CA GLY A 226 -1.76 38.63 -32.72
C GLY A 226 -2.11 39.91 -31.98
N PHE A 227 -1.22 40.89 -32.05
CA PHE A 227 -1.48 42.23 -31.50
C PHE A 227 -2.45 42.98 -32.40
N VAL A 228 -3.30 43.80 -31.79
CA VAL A 228 -4.34 44.57 -32.48
C VAL A 228 -3.89 46.01 -32.65
N PHE A 229 -4.02 46.51 -33.87
CA PHE A 229 -3.74 47.90 -34.23
C PHE A 229 -4.96 48.55 -34.88
N GLN A 230 -5.00 49.87 -34.82
CA GLN A 230 -5.94 50.64 -35.63
C GLN A 230 -5.65 50.37 -37.11
N LYS A 231 -6.72 50.34 -37.91
CA LYS A 231 -6.64 50.02 -39.34
C LYS A 231 -5.75 51.03 -40.08
N GLY A 232 -4.77 50.56 -40.83
CA GLY A 232 -3.81 51.40 -41.55
C GLY A 232 -2.64 51.90 -40.69
N SER A 233 -2.45 51.36 -39.49
CA SER A 233 -1.31 51.72 -38.64
C SER A 233 0.01 51.24 -39.26
N PRO A 234 1.04 52.09 -39.39
CA PRO A 234 2.33 51.68 -39.93
C PRO A 234 3.07 50.68 -39.02
N LEU A 235 2.71 50.63 -37.72
CA LEU A 235 3.34 49.75 -36.73
C LEU A 235 3.09 48.27 -36.97
N VAL A 236 2.06 47.90 -37.73
CA VAL A 236 1.70 46.50 -37.98
C VAL A 236 2.87 45.77 -38.63
N THR A 237 3.51 46.39 -39.62
CA THR A 237 4.64 45.81 -40.34
C THR A 237 5.85 45.66 -39.44
N ASP A 238 6.23 46.71 -38.72
CA ASP A 238 7.40 46.74 -37.83
C ASP A 238 7.27 45.70 -36.71
N ILE A 239 6.09 45.62 -36.08
CA ILE A 239 5.82 44.66 -35.01
C ILE A 239 5.74 43.23 -35.56
N SER A 240 5.17 43.03 -36.74
CA SER A 240 5.14 41.71 -37.38
C SER A 240 6.55 41.21 -37.68
N GLU A 241 7.44 42.07 -38.17
CA GLU A 241 8.85 41.72 -38.39
C GLU A 241 9.55 41.39 -37.07
N ALA A 242 9.33 42.18 -36.02
CA ALA A 242 9.89 41.92 -34.69
C ALA A 242 9.42 40.58 -34.12
N ILE A 243 8.13 40.23 -34.25
CA ILE A 243 7.59 38.94 -33.81
C ILE A 243 8.27 37.80 -34.55
N LEU A 244 8.43 37.89 -35.87
CA LEU A 244 9.10 36.85 -36.66
C LEU A 244 10.56 36.66 -36.23
N LYS A 245 11.28 37.73 -35.89
CA LYS A 245 12.66 37.64 -35.36
C LYS A 245 12.70 36.89 -34.03
N VAL A 246 11.77 37.16 -33.12
CA VAL A 246 11.68 36.49 -31.80
C VAL A 246 11.24 35.02 -31.93
N ILE A 247 10.38 34.69 -32.90
CA ILE A 247 10.01 33.30 -33.21
C ILE A 247 11.24 32.55 -33.73
N GLN A 248 11.97 33.14 -34.69
CA GLN A 248 13.15 32.52 -35.31
C GLN A 248 14.33 32.35 -34.34
N SER A 249 14.47 33.26 -33.36
CA SER A 249 15.50 33.13 -32.31
C SER A 249 15.20 32.02 -31.30
N GLY A 250 13.96 31.53 -31.24
CA GLY A 250 13.50 30.52 -30.27
C GLY A 250 13.18 31.07 -28.88
N GLU A 251 13.22 32.39 -28.69
CA GLU A 251 12.99 33.07 -27.40
C GLU A 251 11.53 32.93 -26.91
N ILE A 252 10.55 32.82 -27.82
CA ILE A 252 9.16 32.52 -27.43
C ILE A 252 9.05 31.18 -26.69
N ASN A 253 9.78 30.15 -27.14
CA ASN A 253 9.74 28.82 -26.51
C ASN A 253 10.38 28.85 -25.11
N THR A 254 11.41 29.67 -24.90
CA THR A 254 12.03 29.82 -23.57
C THR A 254 11.12 30.57 -22.62
N LEU A 255 10.49 31.66 -23.08
CA LEU A 255 9.49 32.41 -22.31
C LEU A 255 8.28 31.54 -21.96
N GLU A 256 7.76 30.75 -22.89
CA GLU A 256 6.65 29.84 -22.63
C GLU A 256 6.98 28.83 -21.54
N LYS A 257 8.14 28.16 -21.63
CA LYS A 257 8.61 27.22 -20.60
C LYS A 257 8.77 27.91 -19.24
N GLN A 258 9.35 29.10 -19.21
CA GLN A 258 9.56 29.86 -17.97
C GLN A 258 8.22 30.25 -17.32
N MET A 259 7.25 30.73 -18.11
CA MET A 259 5.93 31.12 -17.62
C MET A 259 5.13 29.91 -17.10
N LEU A 260 5.18 28.77 -17.80
CA LEU A 260 4.49 27.54 -17.38
C LEU A 260 5.16 26.87 -16.17
N SER A 261 6.46 27.10 -15.95
CA SER A 261 7.19 26.54 -14.81
C SER A 261 6.81 27.12 -13.44
N PHE A 262 6.11 28.27 -13.41
CA PHE A 262 5.66 28.90 -12.18
C PHE A 262 4.49 28.14 -11.49
N SER A 263 3.89 27.17 -12.18
CA SER A 263 2.78 26.40 -11.67
C SER A 263 3.21 25.54 -10.48
N ASN A 264 2.45 25.61 -9.37
CA ASN A 264 2.71 24.96 -8.06
C ASN A 264 2.72 23.42 -8.06
N CYS A 265 2.85 22.78 -9.22
CA CYS A 265 3.14 21.37 -9.26
C CYS A 265 4.55 21.18 -8.70
N SER A 266 4.62 20.93 -7.39
CA SER A 266 5.76 20.25 -6.78
C SER A 266 6.15 19.16 -7.75
N SER A 267 7.38 19.24 -8.21
CA SER A 267 7.99 18.37 -9.20
C SER A 267 7.99 16.92 -8.71
N SER A 268 6.82 16.26 -8.79
CA SER A 268 6.67 14.82 -8.94
C SER A 268 6.29 14.45 -10.37
N VAL A 269 5.96 15.43 -11.22
CA VAL A 269 5.74 15.21 -12.64
C VAL A 269 6.35 16.39 -13.39
N GLY A 270 7.67 16.33 -13.57
CA GLY A 270 8.21 16.90 -14.79
C GLY A 270 7.52 16.24 -15.99
N ILE A 271 7.71 16.79 -17.17
CA ILE A 271 7.63 15.96 -18.38
C ILE A 271 8.71 14.88 -18.23
N SER A 272 8.41 13.86 -17.45
CA SER A 272 9.14 12.62 -17.39
C SER A 272 8.61 11.85 -18.58
N ASP A 273 9.32 12.04 -19.68
CA ASP A 273 9.62 10.95 -20.61
C ASP A 273 10.30 9.75 -19.91
N ASP A 274 10.42 9.74 -18.56
CA ASP A 274 10.80 8.59 -17.77
C ASP A 274 9.60 7.65 -17.55
N PRO A 275 9.59 6.45 -18.17
CA PRO A 275 8.61 5.40 -17.93
C PRO A 275 8.90 4.70 -16.58
N SER A 276 9.05 5.47 -15.50
CA SER A 276 9.29 4.89 -14.19
C SER A 276 8.02 4.25 -13.65
N LEU A 277 8.08 2.94 -13.44
CA LEU A 277 6.99 2.17 -12.86
C LEU A 277 6.90 2.51 -11.36
N GLY A 278 5.79 3.13 -10.95
CA GLY A 278 5.46 3.32 -9.54
C GLY A 278 5.26 1.99 -8.79
N TYR A 279 5.20 2.05 -7.46
CA TYR A 279 5.00 0.86 -6.62
C TYR A 279 3.54 0.34 -6.61
N GLU A 280 2.59 1.15 -7.08
CA GLU A 280 1.15 0.87 -6.99
C GLU A 280 0.73 -0.46 -7.66
N PRO A 281 1.20 -0.81 -8.87
CA PRO A 281 0.85 -2.09 -9.52
C PRO A 281 1.36 -3.33 -8.77
N PHE A 282 2.42 -3.18 -7.99
CA PHE A 282 3.08 -4.26 -7.25
C PHE A 282 2.70 -4.28 -5.75
N SER A 283 1.95 -3.28 -5.29
CA SER A 283 1.56 -3.13 -3.88
C SER A 283 0.86 -4.37 -3.33
N GLY A 284 -0.04 -4.99 -4.10
CA GLY A 284 -0.71 -6.23 -3.71
C GLY A 284 0.25 -7.40 -3.48
N LEU A 285 1.28 -7.55 -4.34
CA LEU A 285 2.30 -8.60 -4.20
C LEU A 285 3.15 -8.39 -2.94
N PHE A 286 3.54 -7.14 -2.67
CA PHE A 286 4.32 -6.81 -1.47
C PHE A 286 3.53 -7.05 -0.19
N LEU A 287 2.24 -6.75 -0.16
CA LEU A 287 1.38 -7.03 0.99
C LEU A 287 1.24 -8.54 1.24
N ILE A 288 1.05 -9.35 0.20
CA ILE A 288 0.96 -10.81 0.34
C ILE A 288 2.29 -11.38 0.84
N SER A 289 3.41 -11.02 0.21
CA SER A 289 4.74 -11.51 0.59
C SER A 289 5.14 -11.08 2.01
N GLY A 290 4.91 -9.81 2.35
CA GLY A 290 5.15 -9.26 3.68
C GLY A 290 4.26 -9.93 4.75
N GLY A 291 2.99 -10.18 4.42
CA GLY A 291 2.06 -10.88 5.30
C GLY A 291 2.49 -12.32 5.60
N ILE A 292 2.86 -13.10 4.57
CA ILE A 292 3.34 -14.48 4.73
C ILE A 292 4.64 -14.51 5.56
N SER A 293 5.58 -13.61 5.25
CA SER A 293 6.86 -13.53 5.95
C SER A 293 6.68 -13.16 7.43
N SER A 294 5.81 -12.20 7.72
CA SER A 294 5.47 -11.78 9.08
C SER A 294 4.76 -12.91 9.85
N ALA A 295 3.81 -13.59 9.23
CA ALA A 295 3.12 -14.73 9.85
C ALA A 295 4.09 -15.88 10.17
N ALA A 296 4.99 -16.22 9.25
CA ALA A 296 6.03 -17.23 9.49
C ALA A 296 6.97 -16.84 10.64
N LEU A 297 7.36 -15.56 10.70
CA LEU A 297 8.17 -15.01 11.79
C LEU A 297 7.41 -15.07 13.14
N LEU A 298 6.13 -14.72 13.17
CA LEU A 298 5.30 -14.82 14.38
C LEU A 298 5.14 -16.27 14.85
N ILE A 299 4.90 -17.21 13.93
CA ILE A 299 4.78 -18.64 14.25
C ILE A 299 6.10 -19.18 14.81
N THR A 300 7.23 -18.82 14.21
CA THR A 300 8.56 -19.25 14.70
C THR A 300 8.88 -18.65 16.06
N ILE A 301 8.58 -17.37 16.30
CA ILE A 301 8.71 -16.73 17.62
C ILE A 301 7.81 -17.43 18.66
N ALA A 302 6.55 -17.71 18.32
CA ALA A 302 5.63 -18.41 19.21
C ALA A 302 6.14 -19.82 19.56
N ARG A 303 6.70 -20.55 18.59
CA ARG A 303 7.34 -21.86 18.83
C ARG A 303 8.58 -21.74 19.72
N LEU A 304 9.41 -20.72 19.51
CA LEU A 304 10.59 -20.46 20.34
C LEU A 304 10.22 -20.11 21.78
N LEU A 305 9.20 -19.29 21.98
CA LEU A 305 8.66 -18.95 23.30
C LEU A 305 8.09 -20.19 23.99
N LYS A 306 7.28 -21.00 23.29
CA LYS A 306 6.74 -22.26 23.83
C LYS A 306 7.83 -23.27 24.18
N ARG A 307 8.92 -23.33 23.41
CA ARG A 307 10.09 -24.17 23.69
C ARG A 307 10.95 -23.64 24.85
N ARG A 308 10.97 -22.32 25.09
CA ARG A 308 11.69 -21.71 26.24
C ARG A 308 10.88 -21.73 27.55
N GLN A 309 9.55 -21.80 27.50
CA GLN A 309 8.70 -21.93 28.71
C GLN A 309 9.07 -23.08 29.67
N PRO A 310 9.43 -24.30 29.24
CA PRO A 310 9.88 -25.34 30.16
C PRO A 310 11.22 -25.01 30.83
N ILE A 311 12.09 -24.25 30.17
CA ILE A 311 13.40 -23.85 30.71
C ILE A 311 13.23 -22.75 31.76
N THR A 312 12.36 -21.76 31.51
CA THR A 312 12.04 -20.72 32.51
C THR A 312 11.30 -21.29 33.72
N GLY A 313 10.39 -22.26 33.51
CA GLY A 313 9.73 -22.97 34.62
C GLY A 313 10.71 -23.75 35.49
N PHE A 314 11.72 -24.39 34.88
CA PHE A 314 12.77 -25.11 35.60
C PHE A 314 13.68 -24.17 36.41
N ILE A 315 14.07 -23.02 35.84
CA ILE A 315 14.88 -22.00 36.53
C ILE A 315 14.09 -21.37 37.69
N GLN A 316 12.79 -21.11 37.51
CA GLN A 316 11.94 -20.53 38.54
C GLN A 316 11.67 -21.53 39.68
N ALA A 317 11.48 -22.82 39.38
CA ALA A 317 11.37 -23.88 40.39
C ALA A 317 12.67 -24.08 41.19
N SER A 318 13.83 -24.02 40.52
CA SER A 318 15.16 -24.04 41.15
C SER A 318 15.38 -22.87 42.12
N LEU A 319 14.99 -21.65 41.73
CA LEU A 319 15.09 -20.44 42.56
C LEU A 319 14.12 -20.45 43.75
N ILE A 320 12.92 -21.03 43.58
CA ILE A 320 11.96 -21.17 44.68
C ILE A 320 12.43 -22.22 45.69
N SER A 321 12.95 -23.37 45.22
CA SER A 321 13.54 -24.41 46.07
C SER A 321 14.68 -23.87 46.94
N THR A 322 15.62 -23.13 46.34
CA THR A 322 16.73 -22.52 47.10
C THR A 322 16.27 -21.47 48.10
N ARG A 323 15.24 -20.68 47.79
CA ARG A 323 14.65 -19.73 48.75
C ARG A 323 13.94 -20.47 49.89
N VAL A 324 13.12 -21.48 49.61
CA VAL A 324 12.41 -22.27 50.62
C VAL A 324 13.40 -22.99 51.54
N CYS A 325 14.47 -23.58 51.03
CA CYS A 325 15.53 -24.17 51.85
C CYS A 325 16.21 -23.15 52.78
N ARG A 326 16.46 -21.93 52.31
CA ARG A 326 17.01 -20.85 53.16
C ARG A 326 16.03 -20.39 54.24
N TRP A 327 14.74 -20.30 53.93
CA TRP A 327 13.71 -19.98 54.93
C TRP A 327 13.51 -21.12 55.94
N ALA A 328 13.57 -22.36 55.49
CA ALA A 328 13.49 -23.54 56.37
C ALA A 328 14.70 -23.61 57.32
N SER A 329 15.92 -23.31 56.83
CA SER A 329 17.10 -23.26 57.70
C SER A 329 17.01 -22.12 58.73
N LEU A 330 16.51 -20.95 58.33
CA LEU A 330 16.30 -19.82 59.24
C LEU A 330 15.19 -20.09 60.27
N LEU A 331 14.11 -20.75 59.87
CA LEU A 331 13.04 -21.16 60.78
C LEU A 331 13.50 -22.25 61.76
N LEU A 332 14.32 -23.19 61.32
CA LEU A 332 14.96 -24.17 62.21
C LEU A 332 15.86 -23.47 63.25
N ILE A 333 16.69 -22.51 62.81
CA ILE A 333 17.52 -21.71 63.73
C ILE A 333 16.65 -20.91 64.73
N LEU A 334 15.56 -20.29 64.26
CA LEU A 334 14.61 -19.57 65.11
C LEU A 334 13.85 -20.49 66.07
N CYS A 335 13.49 -21.70 65.65
CA CYS A 335 12.86 -22.70 66.52
C CYS A 335 13.84 -23.19 67.59
N TYR A 336 15.10 -23.45 67.23
CA TYR A 336 16.15 -23.80 68.18
C TYR A 336 16.39 -22.69 69.21
N ALA A 337 16.41 -21.42 68.78
CA ALA A 337 16.56 -20.27 69.68
C ALA A 337 15.35 -20.11 70.63
N ARG A 338 14.12 -20.31 70.12
CA ARG A 338 12.89 -20.16 70.92
C ARG A 338 12.75 -21.27 71.96
N PHE A 339 13.14 -22.51 71.63
CA PHE A 339 13.17 -23.62 72.58
C PHE A 339 14.23 -23.38 73.67
N GLY A 340 15.40 -22.84 73.30
CA GLY A 340 16.43 -22.43 74.25
C GLY A 340 15.95 -21.36 75.25
N CYS A 341 15.17 -20.37 74.79
CA CYS A 341 14.63 -19.32 75.66
C CYS A 341 13.50 -19.80 76.59
N GLN A 342 12.65 -20.76 76.17
CA GLN A 342 11.60 -21.31 77.04
C GLN A 342 12.18 -22.12 78.20
N PHE A 343 13.21 -22.93 77.94
CA PHE A 343 13.88 -23.70 78.99
C PHE A 343 14.52 -22.79 80.06
N PHE A 344 15.10 -21.66 79.63
CA PHE A 344 15.68 -20.70 80.58
C PHE A 344 14.61 -19.99 81.43
N ARG A 345 13.45 -19.64 80.85
CA ARG A 345 12.35 -18.95 81.53
C ARG A 345 11.67 -19.82 82.60
N GLU A 346 11.54 -21.12 82.37
CA GLU A 346 11.00 -22.06 83.35
C GLU A 346 11.95 -22.25 84.55
N SER A 347 13.27 -22.26 84.32
CA SER A 347 14.25 -22.36 85.41
C SER A 347 14.24 -21.14 86.35
N PHE A 348 13.97 -19.94 85.81
CA PHE A 348 13.91 -18.71 86.59
C PHE A 348 12.63 -18.60 87.43
N ASN A 349 11.49 -19.04 86.88
CA ASN A 349 10.20 -19.01 87.58
C ASN A 349 10.12 -20.00 88.75
N ARG A 350 10.83 -21.14 88.71
CA ARG A 350 10.94 -22.04 89.87
C ARG A 350 11.65 -21.36 91.04
N ARG A 351 12.72 -20.64 90.76
CA ARG A 351 13.58 -20.01 91.79
C ARG A 351 12.88 -18.86 92.54
N THR A 352 11.94 -18.18 91.90
CA THR A 352 11.13 -17.10 92.51
C THR A 352 9.98 -17.63 93.36
N LYS A 353 9.41 -18.80 93.00
CA LYS A 353 8.30 -19.42 93.76
C LYS A 353 8.76 -19.99 95.10
N ASP A 354 9.99 -20.51 95.17
CA ASP A 354 10.56 -21.03 96.42
C ASP A 354 10.88 -19.93 97.45
N GLN A 355 11.17 -18.69 97.02
CA GLN A 355 11.40 -17.56 97.94
C GLN A 355 10.12 -17.01 98.57
N MET A 356 8.97 -17.11 97.89
CA MET A 356 7.70 -16.54 98.36
C MET A 356 7.04 -17.42 99.43
N ASN A 357 7.15 -18.75 99.31
CA ASN A 357 6.59 -19.71 100.29
C ASN A 357 7.26 -19.67 101.68
N VAL A 358 8.49 -19.16 101.80
CA VAL A 358 9.19 -19.08 103.09
C VAL A 358 8.69 -17.89 103.93
N SER A 359 8.19 -16.83 103.30
CA SER A 359 7.66 -15.65 104.00
C SER A 359 6.30 -15.94 104.66
N ASP A 360 5.41 -16.64 103.97
CA ASP A 360 4.05 -16.91 104.44
C ASP A 360 4.00 -17.91 105.61
N ALA A 361 5.00 -18.79 105.72
CA ALA A 361 5.11 -19.74 106.84
C ALA A 361 5.48 -19.06 108.18
N GLN A 362 6.09 -17.87 108.14
CA GLN A 362 6.55 -17.16 109.33
C GLN A 362 5.44 -16.27 109.94
N GLU A 363 4.48 -15.83 109.12
CA GLU A 363 3.34 -15.00 109.54
C GLU A 363 2.21 -15.84 110.19
N ALA A 364 2.04 -17.10 109.77
CA ALA A 364 1.06 -18.03 110.36
C ALA A 364 1.42 -18.49 111.79
N ASN A 365 2.70 -18.46 112.18
CA ASN A 365 3.14 -18.93 113.49
C ASN A 365 3.01 -17.84 114.59
N LEU A 366 2.86 -16.57 114.21
CA LEU A 366 2.68 -15.47 115.16
C LEU A 366 1.20 -15.29 115.60
N MET A 367 0.23 -15.62 114.74
CA MET A 367 -1.21 -15.57 115.12
C MET A 367 -1.67 -16.75 115.99
N GLY A 368 -0.86 -17.81 116.13
CA GLY A 368 -1.11 -18.92 117.06
C GLY A 368 -0.96 -18.55 118.55
N ILE A 369 -0.41 -17.36 118.84
CA ILE A 369 -0.31 -16.79 120.19
C ILE A 369 -1.69 -16.38 120.75
N GLU A 370 -2.69 -16.18 119.91
CA GLU A 370 -4.03 -15.65 120.23
C GLU A 370 -4.83 -16.28 121.39
N LEU A 371 -4.98 -17.60 121.32
CA LEU A 371 -6.22 -18.26 121.75
C LEU A 371 -6.06 -19.28 122.89
N ALA A 372 -4.83 -19.54 123.34
CA ALA A 372 -4.51 -20.65 124.24
C ALA A 372 -3.83 -20.21 125.56
N ARG A 373 -4.38 -19.23 126.30
CA ARG A 373 -4.08 -19.12 127.75
C ARG A 373 -4.98 -18.22 128.62
N ASN A 374 -6.19 -17.84 128.22
CA ASN A 374 -7.12 -17.16 129.16
C ASN A 374 -7.91 -18.14 130.07
N HIS A 375 -7.36 -19.34 130.28
CA HIS A 375 -7.77 -20.31 131.30
C HIS A 375 -6.55 -20.60 132.19
N ASN A 376 -6.40 -19.83 133.27
CA ASN A 376 -5.88 -20.24 134.58
C ASN A 376 -5.62 -18.98 135.44
N ILE A 377 -6.54 -18.75 136.38
CA ILE A 377 -6.28 -18.11 137.68
C ILE A 377 -5.98 -19.24 138.65
#